data_AF-A0A5M9JN24-F1
#
_entry.id   AF-A0A5M9JN24-F1
#
_cell.length_a   1.000
_cell.length_b   1.000
_cell.length_c   1.000
_cell.angle_alpha   90.00
_cell.angle_beta   90.00
_cell.angle_gamma   90.00
#
_symmetry.space_group_name_H-M   'P 1'
#
loop_
_entity.id
_entity.type
_entity.pdbx_description
1 polymer ?
#
loop_
_entity_poly.entity_id
_entity_poly.type
_entity_poly.pdbx_seq_one_letter_code
_entity_poly.pdbx_strand_id
1 'polypeptide(L)'
;MVVFEGTDWKGVSEVFINEGSGWAEATKAVRSVVEIAKANGVKFIEGDVDNLALKVDGTCIGVLTKDGRTFHADKVILSTGAGTAKLLADSAPQMHHILAEDRITAAAVVSGHVKLSETECAKMKHIPVFDHGVGKVMGAVLPPTPMVFLNSMWMSASRIQPDMSNQGI
;
A
#
# COMPACT_ATOMS: atom_id res chain seq x y z
N MET A 1 4.17 1.11 33.42
CA MET A 1 3.92 0.87 31.99
C MET A 1 2.43 0.57 31.86
N VAL A 2 1.67 1.53 31.32
CA VAL A 2 0.19 1.67 31.47
C VAL A 2 -0.56 1.31 30.17
N VAL A 3 0.13 0.72 29.18
CA VAL A 3 -0.32 0.67 27.78
C VAL A 3 -1.64 -0.09 27.56
N PHE A 4 -1.95 -1.06 28.43
CA PHE A 4 -3.18 -1.86 28.33
C PHE A 4 -4.07 -1.75 29.57
N GLU A 5 -3.86 -0.72 30.39
CA GLU A 5 -4.71 -0.48 31.55
C GLU A 5 -6.13 -0.15 31.07
N GLY A 6 -7.10 -0.98 31.46
CA GLY A 6 -8.50 -0.84 31.05
C GLY A 6 -8.88 -1.49 29.72
N THR A 7 -7.97 -2.23 29.05
CA THR A 7 -8.30 -2.98 27.83
C THR A 7 -9.27 -4.13 28.11
N ASP A 8 -10.31 -4.29 27.28
CA ASP A 8 -11.17 -5.48 27.29
C ASP A 8 -10.51 -6.62 26.50
N TRP A 9 -10.14 -7.67 27.20
CA TRP A 9 -9.46 -8.85 26.63
C TRP A 9 -10.42 -9.99 26.27
N LYS A 10 -11.74 -9.78 26.36
CA LYS A 10 -12.71 -10.82 25.99
C LYS A 10 -12.51 -11.29 24.55
N GLY A 11 -12.43 -12.61 24.38
CA GLY A 11 -12.25 -13.22 23.06
C GLY A 11 -10.81 -13.26 22.56
N VAL A 12 -9.84 -12.74 23.33
CA VAL A 12 -8.41 -12.89 23.04
C VAL A 12 -7.94 -14.26 23.53
N SER A 13 -7.44 -15.10 22.63
CA SER A 13 -6.91 -16.43 22.94
C SER A 13 -5.38 -16.48 23.03
N GLU A 14 -4.69 -15.55 22.35
CA GLU A 14 -3.22 -15.52 22.25
C GLU A 14 -2.73 -14.08 22.13
N VAL A 15 -1.55 -13.82 22.68
CA VAL A 15 -0.81 -12.56 22.54
C VAL A 15 0.64 -12.88 22.18
N PHE A 16 1.14 -12.26 21.12
CA PHE A 16 2.52 -12.40 20.67
C PHE A 16 3.23 -11.04 20.71
N ILE A 17 4.47 -11.04 21.20
CA ILE A 17 5.31 -9.83 21.29
C ILE A 17 6.59 -10.08 20.48
N ASN A 18 6.87 -9.19 19.54
CA ASN A 18 8.12 -9.19 18.76
C ASN A 18 8.92 -7.92 19.03
N GLU A 19 9.98 -8.04 19.84
CA GLU A 19 10.87 -6.91 20.17
C GLU A 19 11.67 -6.39 18.96
N GLY A 20 11.82 -7.19 17.90
CA GLY A 20 12.47 -6.77 16.65
C GLY A 20 11.53 -6.03 15.68
N SER A 21 10.25 -5.89 16.01
CA SER A 21 9.28 -5.18 15.19
C SER A 21 9.27 -3.67 15.49
N GLY A 22 8.69 -2.89 14.59
CA GLY A 22 8.59 -1.45 14.75
C GLY A 22 7.82 -0.79 13.62
N TRP A 23 8.05 0.50 13.46
CA TRP A 23 7.40 1.32 12.44
C TRP A 23 8.43 2.24 11.79
N ALA A 24 8.08 2.76 10.62
CA ALA A 24 8.91 3.71 9.88
C ALA A 24 8.08 4.84 9.28
N GLU A 25 8.69 6.01 9.17
CA GLU A 25 8.11 7.20 8.53
C GLU A 25 8.17 7.05 7.00
N ALA A 26 7.20 6.32 6.42
CA ALA A 26 7.21 5.94 5.01
C ALA A 26 7.44 7.14 4.06
N THR A 27 6.74 8.25 4.27
CA THR A 27 6.90 9.47 3.48
C THR A 27 8.33 10.03 3.53
N LYS A 28 8.96 10.04 4.71
CA LYS A 28 10.34 10.53 4.87
C LYS A 28 11.34 9.58 4.21
N ALA A 29 11.12 8.27 4.38
CA ALA A 29 11.97 7.24 3.79
C ALA A 29 11.96 7.31 2.24
N VAL A 30 10.77 7.33 1.62
CA VAL A 30 10.63 7.45 0.16
C VAL A 30 11.26 8.74 -0.35
N ARG A 31 11.01 9.87 0.33
CA ARG A 31 11.64 11.15 -0.03
C ARG A 31 13.16 11.06 0.00
N SER A 32 13.73 10.48 1.04
CA SER A 32 15.18 10.31 1.16
C SER A 32 15.76 9.49 -0.01
N VAL A 33 15.09 8.39 -0.39
CA VAL A 33 15.52 7.56 -1.54
C VAL A 33 15.43 8.35 -2.85
N VAL A 34 14.36 9.11 -3.05
CA VAL A 34 14.18 9.96 -4.25
C VAL A 34 15.29 11.00 -4.37
N GLU A 35 15.64 11.68 -3.29
CA GLU A 35 16.71 12.70 -3.32
C GLU A 35 18.08 12.07 -3.58
N ILE A 36 18.37 10.88 -3.01
CA ILE A 36 19.59 10.13 -3.32
C ILE A 36 19.61 9.72 -4.80
N ALA A 37 18.49 9.23 -5.35
CA ALA A 37 18.41 8.85 -6.76
C ALA A 37 18.66 10.06 -7.69
N LYS A 38 18.07 11.22 -7.39
CA LYS A 38 18.33 12.47 -8.13
C LYS A 38 19.81 12.86 -8.07
N ALA A 39 20.43 12.79 -6.89
CA ALA A 39 21.85 13.11 -6.71
C ALA A 39 22.77 12.18 -7.52
N ASN A 40 22.32 10.95 -7.79
CA ASN A 40 23.01 9.98 -8.65
C ASN A 40 22.64 10.10 -10.15
N GLY A 41 21.93 11.17 -10.54
CA GLY A 41 21.65 11.48 -11.95
C GLY A 41 20.35 10.89 -12.51
N VAL A 42 19.49 10.29 -11.68
CA VAL A 42 18.17 9.83 -12.12
C VAL A 42 17.31 11.05 -12.50
N LYS A 43 16.73 11.01 -13.70
CA LYS A 43 15.81 12.04 -14.18
C LYS A 43 14.40 11.74 -13.68
N PHE A 44 13.87 12.61 -12.84
CA PHE A 44 12.47 12.54 -12.40
C PHE A 44 11.62 13.42 -13.31
N ILE A 45 10.57 12.84 -13.89
CA ILE A 45 9.64 13.51 -14.77
C ILE A 45 8.25 13.29 -14.21
N GLU A 46 7.56 14.38 -13.89
CA GLU A 46 6.17 14.34 -13.46
C GLU A 46 5.25 14.18 -14.69
N GLY A 47 4.26 13.29 -14.57
CA GLY A 47 3.27 13.05 -15.60
C GLY A 47 2.43 11.81 -15.33
N ASP A 48 1.23 11.80 -15.90
CA ASP A 48 0.36 10.64 -15.89
C ASP A 48 0.62 9.80 -17.15
N VAL A 49 1.07 8.56 -16.95
CA VAL A 49 1.15 7.58 -18.04
C VAL A 49 -0.28 7.20 -18.44
N ASP A 50 -0.56 7.30 -19.73
CA ASP A 50 -1.81 6.86 -20.33
C ASP A 50 -1.68 5.39 -20.74
N ASN A 51 -0.74 5.10 -21.65
CA ASN A 51 -0.53 3.76 -22.23
C ASN A 51 0.96 3.39 -22.34
N LEU A 52 1.24 2.10 -22.44
CA LEU A 52 2.53 1.60 -22.92
C LEU A 52 2.65 1.83 -24.43
N ALA A 53 3.85 2.19 -24.88
CA ALA A 53 4.18 2.17 -26.30
C ALA A 53 4.60 0.74 -26.67
N LEU A 54 3.75 0.04 -27.41
CA LEU A 54 3.96 -1.36 -27.79
C LEU A 54 4.08 -1.52 -29.31
N LYS A 55 4.94 -2.44 -29.74
CA LYS A 55 4.94 -2.95 -31.11
C LYS A 55 3.81 -3.97 -31.30
N VAL A 56 3.55 -4.33 -32.56
CA VAL A 56 2.54 -5.34 -32.93
C VAL A 56 2.80 -6.71 -32.29
N ASP A 57 4.07 -7.05 -32.05
CA ASP A 57 4.49 -8.29 -31.39
C ASP A 57 4.43 -8.23 -29.85
N GLY A 58 3.97 -7.12 -29.27
CA GLY A 58 3.90 -6.92 -27.82
C GLY A 58 5.18 -6.36 -27.19
N THR A 59 6.24 -6.13 -27.96
CA THR A 59 7.48 -5.53 -27.43
C THR A 59 7.22 -4.11 -26.93
N CYS A 60 7.50 -3.86 -25.65
CA CYS A 60 7.43 -2.52 -25.06
C CYS A 60 8.65 -1.68 -25.43
N ILE A 61 8.41 -0.48 -25.96
CA ILE A 61 9.44 0.47 -26.39
C ILE A 61 9.38 1.80 -25.64
N GLY A 62 8.54 1.91 -24.61
CA GLY A 62 8.32 3.15 -23.88
C GLY A 62 6.92 3.31 -23.29
N VAL A 63 6.59 4.56 -22.99
CA VAL A 63 5.28 4.99 -22.47
C VAL A 63 4.79 6.26 -23.17
N LEU A 64 3.47 6.38 -23.29
CA LEU A 64 2.75 7.58 -23.72
C LEU A 64 2.09 8.19 -22.49
N THR A 65 2.25 9.49 -22.28
CA THR A 65 1.59 10.24 -21.21
C THR A 65 0.32 10.91 -21.71
N LYS A 66 -0.61 11.21 -20.78
CA LYS A 66 -1.90 11.86 -21.10
C LYS A 66 -1.76 13.24 -21.74
N ASP A 67 -0.65 13.92 -21.51
CA ASP A 67 -0.32 15.20 -22.16
C ASP A 67 0.35 15.04 -23.53
N GLY A 68 0.40 13.83 -24.08
CA GLY A 68 0.87 13.52 -25.44
C GLY A 68 2.38 13.33 -25.56
N ARG A 69 3.16 13.39 -24.48
CA ARG A 69 4.60 13.10 -24.53
C ARG A 69 4.83 11.59 -24.65
N THR A 70 5.84 11.20 -25.43
CA THR A 70 6.29 9.80 -25.52
C THR A 70 7.71 9.69 -24.98
N PHE A 71 7.93 8.72 -24.10
CA PHE A 71 9.25 8.42 -23.54
C PHE A 71 9.68 7.03 -24.00
N HIS A 72 10.75 6.97 -24.80
CA HIS A 72 11.31 5.71 -25.27
C HIS A 72 12.38 5.18 -24.31
N ALA A 73 12.41 3.85 -24.16
CA ALA A 73 13.42 3.16 -23.38
C ALA A 73 13.59 1.71 -23.86
N ASP A 74 14.79 1.15 -23.67
CA ASP A 74 15.07 -0.27 -23.98
C ASP A 74 14.35 -1.22 -23.02
N LYS A 75 14.08 -0.75 -21.79
CA LYS A 75 13.36 -1.49 -20.76
C LYS A 75 12.43 -0.56 -20.01
N VAL A 76 11.22 -1.04 -19.76
CA VAL A 76 10.20 -0.36 -18.95
C VAL A 76 9.88 -1.23 -17.75
N ILE A 77 10.03 -0.67 -16.54
CA ILE A 77 9.65 -1.32 -15.29
C ILE A 77 8.37 -0.65 -14.81
N LEU A 78 7.29 -1.43 -14.68
CA LEU A 78 6.03 -0.95 -14.15
C LEU A 78 6.03 -1.09 -12.63
N SER A 79 6.09 0.05 -11.94
CA SER A 79 5.97 0.14 -10.48
C SER A 79 4.77 1.01 -10.10
N THR A 80 3.65 0.84 -10.79
CA THR A 80 2.45 1.69 -10.71
C THR A 80 1.40 1.21 -9.69
N GLY A 81 1.80 0.32 -8.78
CA GLY A 81 0.96 -0.15 -7.66
C GLY A 81 -0.39 -0.71 -8.13
N ALA A 82 -1.47 -0.32 -7.45
CA ALA A 82 -2.83 -0.76 -7.76
C ALA A 82 -3.30 -0.41 -9.20
N GLY A 83 -2.64 0.54 -9.86
CA GLY A 83 -2.93 0.92 -11.24
C GLY A 83 -2.34 -0.02 -12.30
N THR A 84 -1.48 -0.96 -11.92
CA THR A 84 -0.73 -1.81 -12.88
C THR A 84 -1.66 -2.61 -13.79
N ALA A 85 -2.65 -3.31 -13.24
CA ALA A 85 -3.58 -4.13 -14.04
C ALA A 85 -4.39 -3.29 -15.03
N LYS A 86 -4.85 -2.11 -14.59
CA LYS A 86 -5.58 -1.17 -15.44
C LYS A 86 -4.70 -0.66 -16.58
N LEU A 87 -3.48 -0.23 -16.29
CA LEU A 87 -2.56 0.27 -17.31
C LEU A 87 -2.27 -0.79 -18.39
N LEU A 88 -2.06 -2.05 -17.99
CA LEU A 88 -1.85 -3.15 -18.94
C LEU A 88 -3.09 -3.39 -19.81
N ALA A 89 -4.28 -3.38 -19.22
CA ALA A 89 -5.55 -3.57 -19.93
C ALA A 89 -5.86 -2.42 -20.90
N ASP A 90 -5.63 -1.17 -20.49
CA ASP A 90 -5.84 0.01 -21.33
C ASP A 90 -4.83 0.05 -22.48
N SER A 91 -3.59 -0.38 -22.24
CA SER A 91 -2.52 -0.35 -23.24
C SER A 91 -2.65 -1.41 -24.33
N ALA A 92 -3.17 -2.60 -24.00
CA ALA A 92 -3.19 -3.73 -24.92
C ALA A 92 -4.36 -4.69 -24.66
N PRO A 93 -5.62 -4.24 -24.77
CA PRO A 93 -6.79 -5.03 -24.37
C PRO A 93 -6.94 -6.35 -25.14
N GLN A 94 -6.32 -6.47 -26.32
CA GLN A 94 -6.38 -7.67 -27.17
C GLN A 94 -5.14 -8.59 -27.02
N MET A 95 -4.12 -8.19 -26.25
CA MET A 95 -2.89 -8.98 -26.07
C MET A 95 -2.91 -9.71 -24.73
N HIS A 96 -3.60 -10.86 -24.68
CA HIS A 96 -3.79 -11.65 -23.44
C HIS A 96 -2.48 -11.94 -22.67
N HIS A 97 -1.38 -12.19 -23.38
CA HIS A 97 -0.07 -12.44 -22.76
C HIS A 97 0.51 -11.23 -22.00
N ILE A 98 -0.02 -10.02 -22.21
CA ILE A 98 0.37 -8.79 -21.50
C ILE A 98 -0.57 -8.53 -20.31
N LEU A 99 -1.84 -8.93 -20.41
CA LEU A 99 -2.86 -8.62 -19.41
C LEU A 99 -2.55 -9.24 -18.06
N ALA A 100 -2.83 -8.50 -16.97
CA ALA A 100 -2.65 -9.02 -15.62
C ALA A 100 -3.55 -10.23 -15.31
N GLU A 101 -4.72 -10.31 -15.94
CA GLU A 101 -5.75 -11.31 -15.65
C GLU A 101 -6.06 -11.36 -14.14
N ASP A 102 -5.98 -12.53 -13.51
CA ASP A 102 -6.24 -12.74 -12.09
C ASP A 102 -5.01 -12.48 -11.19
N ARG A 103 -3.84 -12.18 -11.77
CA ARG A 103 -2.58 -12.03 -11.04
C ARG A 103 -2.52 -10.80 -10.14
N ILE A 104 -3.34 -9.79 -10.40
CA ILE A 104 -3.33 -8.52 -9.66
C ILE A 104 -4.76 -8.08 -9.37
N THR A 105 -5.13 -8.02 -8.09
CA THR A 105 -6.38 -7.42 -7.62
C THR A 105 -6.09 -6.12 -6.89
N ALA A 106 -6.64 -5.00 -7.36
CA ALA A 106 -6.58 -3.74 -6.65
C ALA A 106 -7.50 -3.77 -5.43
N ALA A 107 -6.95 -3.46 -4.26
CA ALA A 107 -7.70 -3.36 -3.01
C ALA A 107 -7.40 -2.04 -2.32
N ALA A 108 -8.38 -1.52 -1.58
CA ALA A 108 -8.24 -0.33 -0.75
C ALA A 108 -8.33 -0.71 0.72
N VAL A 109 -7.54 -0.01 1.55
CA VAL A 109 -7.61 -0.09 3.01
C VAL A 109 -7.89 1.31 3.52
N VAL A 110 -8.75 1.41 4.54
CA VAL A 110 -9.13 2.69 5.15
C VAL A 110 -8.19 3.00 6.30
N SER A 111 -7.82 4.27 6.47
CA SER A 111 -7.08 4.73 7.65
C SER A 111 -7.73 5.98 8.22
N GLY A 112 -7.88 6.03 9.54
CA GLY A 112 -8.33 7.19 10.28
C GLY A 112 -7.15 7.91 10.94
N HIS A 113 -7.34 9.15 11.36
CA HIS A 113 -6.35 9.87 12.15
C HIS A 113 -7.02 10.59 13.30
N VAL A 114 -6.35 10.61 14.46
CA VAL A 114 -6.82 11.34 15.65
C VAL A 114 -5.75 12.35 16.05
N LYS A 115 -6.17 13.55 16.43
CA LYS A 115 -5.24 14.54 17.00
C LYS A 115 -5.28 14.41 18.52
N LEU A 116 -4.13 14.11 19.11
CA LEU A 116 -3.95 14.02 20.55
C LEU A 116 -3.45 15.36 21.12
N SER A 117 -3.75 15.62 22.39
CA SER A 117 -3.10 16.66 23.17
C SER A 117 -1.64 16.27 23.49
N GLU A 118 -0.83 17.24 23.91
CA GLU A 118 0.56 16.99 24.31
C GLU A 118 0.65 15.99 25.48
N THR A 119 -0.27 16.09 26.44
CA THR A 119 -0.34 15.19 27.60
C THR A 119 -0.67 13.75 27.17
N GLU A 120 -1.59 13.56 26.23
CA GLU A 120 -1.93 12.23 25.68
C GLU A 120 -0.77 11.66 24.86
N CYS A 121 -0.14 12.47 24.01
CA CYS A 121 1.06 12.10 23.27
C CYS A 121 2.18 11.63 24.20
N ALA A 122 2.44 12.36 25.29
CA ALA A 122 3.49 12.01 26.25
C ALA A 122 3.22 10.64 26.91
N LYS A 123 1.95 10.32 27.23
CA LYS A 123 1.55 9.02 27.78
C LYS A 123 1.71 7.88 26.78
N MET A 124 1.50 8.14 25.50
CA MET A 124 1.48 7.13 24.44
C MET A 124 2.78 7.03 23.63
N LYS A 125 3.79 7.85 23.92
CA LYS A 125 5.03 7.96 23.13
C LYS A 125 5.78 6.64 22.90
N HIS A 126 5.68 5.71 23.85
CA HIS A 126 6.44 4.46 23.87
C HIS A 126 5.56 3.21 23.76
N ILE A 127 4.32 3.35 23.29
CA ILE A 127 3.51 2.16 22.98
C ILE A 127 4.19 1.37 21.85
N PRO A 128 4.05 0.04 21.80
CA PRO A 128 4.47 -0.74 20.64
C PRO A 128 3.53 -0.47 19.46
N VAL A 129 3.92 -0.94 18.27
CA VAL A 129 2.93 -1.19 17.23
C VAL A 129 2.00 -2.29 17.74
N PHE A 130 0.70 -2.03 17.68
CA PHE A 130 -0.31 -2.96 18.16
C PHE A 130 -1.21 -3.37 17.01
N ASP A 131 -1.14 -4.63 16.61
CA ASP A 131 -2.05 -5.25 15.65
C ASP A 131 -3.02 -6.16 16.42
N HIS A 132 -4.30 -6.15 16.03
CA HIS A 132 -5.31 -7.00 16.62
C HIS A 132 -6.27 -7.54 15.57
N GLY A 133 -6.66 -8.80 15.74
CA GLY A 133 -7.70 -9.47 14.98
C GLY A 133 -8.64 -10.21 15.93
N VAL A 134 -9.50 -9.47 16.64
CA VAL A 134 -10.37 -10.04 17.68
C VAL A 134 -11.82 -9.87 17.25
N GLY A 135 -12.57 -10.99 17.22
CA GLY A 135 -13.96 -11.01 16.78
C GLY A 135 -14.11 -10.56 15.33
N LYS A 136 -14.86 -9.47 15.10
CA LYS A 136 -15.11 -8.91 13.76
C LYS A 136 -14.25 -7.68 13.44
N VAL A 137 -13.34 -7.29 14.33
CA VAL A 137 -12.52 -6.09 14.17
C VAL A 137 -11.07 -6.50 13.98
N MET A 138 -10.48 -6.00 12.89
CA MET A 138 -9.06 -6.12 12.60
C MET A 138 -8.47 -4.73 12.40
N GLY A 139 -7.27 -4.49 12.94
CA GLY A 139 -6.65 -3.18 12.82
C GLY A 139 -5.30 -3.11 13.52
N ALA A 140 -4.55 -2.08 13.14
CA ALA A 140 -3.26 -1.78 13.71
C ALA A 140 -3.20 -0.32 14.19
N VAL A 141 -2.48 -0.12 15.28
CA VAL A 141 -2.26 1.16 15.93
C VAL A 141 -0.76 1.40 16.01
N LEU A 142 -0.31 2.55 15.54
CA LEU A 142 1.10 2.96 15.59
C LEU A 142 1.34 3.94 16.74
N PRO A 143 2.58 4.13 17.21
CA PRO A 143 2.90 5.17 18.20
C PRO A 143 2.67 6.59 17.64
N PRO A 144 2.42 7.60 18.50
CA PRO A 144 2.21 8.97 18.05
C PRO A 144 3.49 9.59 17.46
N THR A 145 3.31 10.33 16.35
CA THR A 145 4.32 11.24 15.82
C THR A 145 3.99 12.68 16.22
N PRO A 146 4.96 13.61 16.22
CA PRO A 146 4.74 15.00 16.67
C PRO A 146 3.65 15.80 15.94
N MET A 147 3.13 15.34 14.79
CA MET A 147 2.18 16.12 13.99
C MET A 147 0.81 15.46 13.74
N VAL A 148 0.66 14.14 13.77
CA VAL A 148 -0.62 13.43 13.54
C VAL A 148 -0.54 12.00 14.13
N PHE A 149 -1.63 11.47 14.70
CA PHE A 149 -1.75 10.03 14.99
C PHE A 149 -2.54 9.30 13.91
N LEU A 150 -2.06 8.13 13.46
CA LEU A 150 -2.68 7.24 12.47
C LEU A 150 -3.37 6.06 13.17
N ASN A 151 -4.65 5.84 12.86
CA ASN A 151 -5.42 4.62 13.07
C ASN A 151 -5.44 3.85 11.75
N SER A 152 -4.72 2.74 11.62
CA SER A 152 -4.88 1.85 10.48
C SER A 152 -5.98 0.83 10.80
N MET A 153 -7.21 1.13 10.38
CA MET A 153 -8.30 0.16 10.46
C MET A 153 -8.27 -0.73 9.22
N TRP A 154 -7.85 -1.98 9.40
CA TRP A 154 -7.98 -2.99 8.35
C TRP A 154 -9.44 -3.46 8.27
N MET A 155 -10.29 -2.72 7.55
CA MET A 155 -11.50 -3.34 7.01
C MET A 155 -11.10 -4.12 5.77
N SER A 156 -10.84 -5.42 5.95
CA SER A 156 -10.78 -6.30 4.79
C SER A 156 -12.10 -6.19 4.03
N ALA A 157 -12.04 -5.77 2.77
CA ALA A 157 -13.14 -5.92 1.82
C ALA A 157 -13.31 -7.39 1.41
N SER A 158 -13.12 -8.35 2.33
CA SER A 158 -13.24 -9.80 2.10
C SER A 158 -14.68 -10.27 1.94
N ARG A 159 -15.56 -9.44 1.36
CA ARG A 159 -16.85 -9.90 0.88
C ARG A 159 -17.26 -9.25 -0.43
N ILE A 160 -16.35 -9.28 -1.41
CA ILE A 160 -16.70 -9.50 -2.83
C ILE A 160 -15.76 -10.59 -3.38
N GLN A 161 -15.73 -11.75 -2.73
CA GLN A 161 -15.44 -13.00 -3.41
C GLN A 161 -16.59 -13.95 -3.05
N PRO A 162 -17.27 -14.56 -4.04
CA PRO A 162 -18.30 -15.53 -3.75
C PRO A 162 -17.67 -16.69 -2.99
N ASP A 163 -18.39 -17.12 -1.98
CA ASP A 163 -18.15 -18.34 -1.22
C ASP A 163 -17.85 -19.53 -2.17
N MET A 164 -16.60 -19.99 -2.15
CA MET A 164 -16.12 -21.17 -2.89
C MET A 164 -16.27 -22.47 -2.06
N SER A 165 -16.95 -22.45 -0.92
CA SER A 165 -17.18 -23.65 -0.09
C SER A 165 -18.17 -24.66 -0.68
N ASN A 166 -18.69 -24.39 -1.89
CA ASN A 166 -19.69 -25.24 -2.53
C ASN A 166 -19.30 -25.75 -3.94
N GLN A 167 -18.01 -25.91 -4.23
CA GLN A 167 -17.57 -26.78 -5.33
C GLN A 167 -16.95 -28.05 -4.76
N GLY A 168 -17.85 -28.95 -4.34
CA GLY A 168 -17.53 -30.35 -4.13
C GLY A 168 -17.35 -31.07 -5.47
N ILE A 169 -16.47 -32.06 -5.43
CA ILE A 169 -16.28 -33.12 -6.43
C ILE A 169 -17.62 -33.86 -6.65
#